data_AF-A0A1Y2BWH6-F1
#
_entry.id   AF-A0A1Y2BWH6-F1
#
_cell.length_a   1.000
_cell.length_b   1.000
_cell.length_c   1.000
_cell.angle_alpha   90.00
_cell.angle_beta   90.00
_cell.angle_gamma   90.00
#
_symmetry.space_group_name_H-M   'P 1'
#
loop_
_entity.id
_entity.type
_entity.pdbx_description
1 polymer ?
#
loop_
_entity_poly.entity_id
_entity_poly.type
_entity_poly.pdbx_seq_one_letter_code
_entity_poly.pdbx_strand_id
1 'polypeptide(L)'
;MGQRKTKMPTTFQAMEFEIMICLLIASVMELVFLVYFIVVEETWKRGHFLTISEIGTPFNIALLIIGGSLSTLLSLELCIIRFEGAFNAIVVAQDVLDATIQIGYIFYSYERAKGILEHIFPFATTWLHRFLSVAPFLLYLEAIPDIIILASGESSRLDDIGQILTIIGGTIGITLDILFLYSFMRFLWLTRQVKTPDNRFQIISRYGISSSVFMVLALAMFAVFSSDHSHWFLGVTICFNFAFLVLILMKVSLHYDKMRRMKNTTISALQHQGTKRSTHSTEIYRPTIVK
;
A
#
# COMPACT_ATOMS: atom_id res chain seq x y z
N MET A 1 1.43 8.89 46.92
CA MET A 1 0.92 7.92 45.92
C MET A 1 -0.47 7.46 46.33
N GLY A 2 -1.51 8.14 45.87
CA GLY A 2 -2.89 7.70 46.12
C GLY A 2 -3.20 6.49 45.25
N GLN A 3 -3.76 5.43 45.83
CA GLN A 3 -4.29 4.29 45.07
C GLN A 3 -5.40 4.79 44.13
N ARG A 4 -5.09 4.95 42.84
CA ARG A 4 -6.13 5.14 41.81
C ARG A 4 -6.93 3.85 41.77
N LYS A 5 -8.20 3.92 42.18
CA LYS A 5 -9.15 2.82 41.98
C LYS A 5 -9.27 2.58 40.48
N THR A 6 -8.82 1.42 40.02
CA THR A 6 -9.05 0.93 38.67
C THR A 6 -10.56 0.81 38.47
N LYS A 7 -11.14 1.69 37.65
CA LYS A 7 -12.53 1.59 37.24
C LYS A 7 -12.65 0.31 36.41
N MET A 8 -13.62 -0.56 36.71
CA MET A 8 -13.84 -1.75 35.87
C MET A 8 -14.08 -1.30 34.42
N PRO A 9 -13.45 -1.95 33.43
CA PRO A 9 -13.64 -1.60 32.03
C PRO A 9 -15.10 -1.75 31.66
N THR A 10 -15.61 -0.81 30.87
CA THR A 10 -16.96 -0.94 30.33
C THR A 10 -17.02 -2.12 29.35
N THR A 11 -18.20 -2.71 29.16
CA THR A 11 -18.40 -3.79 28.18
C THR A 11 -17.94 -3.38 26.77
N PHE A 12 -18.07 -2.10 26.45
CA PHE A 12 -17.60 -1.52 25.19
C PHE A 12 -16.07 -1.57 25.05
N GLN A 13 -15.32 -1.14 26.08
CA GLN A 13 -13.86 -1.19 26.08
C GLN A 13 -13.32 -2.62 25.96
N ALA A 14 -13.99 -3.60 26.56
CA ALA A 14 -13.64 -5.00 26.40
C ALA A 14 -13.83 -5.47 24.93
N MET A 15 -14.93 -5.07 24.28
CA MET A 15 -15.18 -5.40 22.88
C MET A 15 -14.15 -4.75 21.94
N GLU A 16 -13.84 -3.48 22.15
CA GLU A 16 -12.81 -2.74 21.39
C GLU A 16 -11.45 -3.44 21.47
N PHE A 17 -11.04 -3.83 22.68
CA PHE A 17 -9.79 -4.55 22.90
C PHE A 17 -9.73 -5.89 22.13
N GLU A 18 -10.80 -6.67 22.15
CA GLU A 18 -10.88 -7.94 21.40
C GLU A 18 -10.82 -7.70 19.88
N ILE A 19 -11.53 -6.68 19.36
CA ILE A 19 -11.48 -6.33 17.94
C ILE A 19 -10.05 -5.92 17.55
N MET A 20 -9.39 -5.12 18.38
CA MET A 20 -8.00 -4.69 18.18
C MET A 20 -7.02 -5.87 18.15
N ILE A 21 -7.21 -6.88 19.00
CA ILE A 21 -6.43 -8.13 18.93
C ILE A 21 -6.67 -8.85 17.61
N CYS A 22 -7.92 -9.00 17.18
CA CYS A 22 -8.24 -9.62 15.89
C CYS A 22 -7.60 -8.88 14.72
N LEU A 23 -7.62 -7.55 14.73
CA LEU A 23 -6.99 -6.71 13.71
C LEU A 23 -5.47 -6.86 13.73
N LEU A 24 -4.83 -6.91 14.90
CA LEU A 24 -3.39 -7.14 15.00
C LEU A 24 -3.01 -8.50 14.41
N ILE A 25 -3.75 -9.56 14.77
CA ILE A 25 -3.53 -10.91 14.23
C ILE A 25 -3.69 -10.90 12.70
N ALA A 26 -4.74 -10.26 12.17
CA ALA A 26 -4.95 -10.12 10.74
C ALA A 26 -3.79 -9.40 10.05
N SER A 27 -3.37 -8.24 10.56
CA SER A 27 -2.25 -7.44 10.03
C SER A 27 -0.94 -8.23 10.02
N VAL A 28 -0.64 -8.97 11.09
CA VAL A 28 0.57 -9.80 11.18
C VAL A 28 0.50 -10.97 10.18
N MET A 29 -0.65 -11.62 10.03
CA MET A 29 -0.83 -12.68 9.03
C MET A 29 -0.66 -12.14 7.60
N GLU A 30 -1.19 -10.97 7.30
CA GLU A 30 -1.03 -10.29 6.01
C GLU A 30 0.45 -9.95 5.73
N LEU A 31 1.18 -9.45 6.74
CA LEU A 31 2.61 -9.16 6.63
C LEU A 31 3.43 -10.44 6.41
N VAL A 32 3.16 -11.51 7.16
CA VAL A 32 3.82 -12.82 6.99
C VAL A 32 3.53 -13.38 5.60
N PHE A 33 2.28 -13.30 5.13
CA PHE A 33 1.91 -13.72 3.77
C PHE A 33 2.64 -12.90 2.71
N LEU A 34 2.76 -11.58 2.87
CA LEU A 34 3.50 -10.71 1.96
C LEU A 34 4.99 -11.10 1.91
N VAL A 35 5.63 -11.31 3.05
CA VAL A 35 7.03 -11.75 3.14
C VAL A 35 7.21 -13.10 2.45
N TYR A 36 6.33 -14.06 2.76
CA TYR A 36 6.31 -15.37 2.10
C TYR A 36 6.19 -15.22 0.58
N PHE A 37 5.26 -14.39 0.11
CA PHE A 37 5.02 -14.18 -1.31
C PHE A 37 6.25 -13.60 -2.02
N ILE A 38 6.91 -12.60 -1.43
CA ILE A 38 8.12 -11.98 -2.00
C ILE A 38 9.28 -12.98 -2.05
N VAL A 39 9.54 -13.68 -0.95
CA VAL A 39 10.68 -14.60 -0.85
C VAL A 39 10.47 -15.84 -1.72
N VAL A 40 9.30 -16.47 -1.61
CA VAL A 40 9.04 -17.78 -2.22
C VAL A 40 8.52 -17.66 -3.65
N GLU A 41 7.41 -16.92 -3.87
CA GLU A 41 6.79 -16.85 -5.19
C GLU A 41 7.56 -15.94 -6.15
N GLU A 42 8.05 -14.80 -5.67
CA GLU A 42 8.73 -13.83 -6.53
C GLU A 42 10.21 -14.12 -6.76
N THR A 43 10.94 -14.54 -5.72
CA THR A 43 12.40 -14.71 -5.81
C THR A 43 12.79 -16.17 -6.05
N TRP A 44 12.45 -17.06 -5.11
CA TRP A 44 12.90 -18.46 -5.13
C TRP A 44 12.38 -19.24 -6.34
N LYS A 45 11.06 -19.24 -6.60
CA LYS A 45 10.47 -20.01 -7.71
C LYS A 45 10.90 -19.54 -9.10
N ARG A 46 11.42 -18.32 -9.22
CA ARG A 46 11.98 -17.79 -10.48
C ARG A 46 13.43 -18.21 -10.72
N GLY A 47 14.06 -18.90 -9.76
CA GLY A 47 15.46 -19.30 -9.84
C GLY A 47 16.44 -18.13 -9.70
N HIS A 48 15.98 -16.97 -9.20
CA HIS A 48 16.87 -15.87 -8.86
C HIS A 48 17.59 -16.17 -7.53
N PHE A 49 18.84 -15.75 -7.42
CA PHE A 49 19.54 -15.76 -6.14
C PHE A 49 18.84 -14.80 -5.17
N LEU A 50 18.67 -15.22 -3.91
CA LEU A 50 18.09 -14.40 -2.83
C LEU A 50 19.03 -13.24 -2.48
N THR A 51 19.01 -12.19 -3.31
CA THR A 51 19.75 -10.96 -3.06
C THR A 51 18.80 -9.90 -2.53
N ILE A 52 19.29 -9.05 -1.63
CA ILE A 52 18.49 -7.95 -1.04
C ILE A 52 17.97 -7.00 -2.14
N SER A 53 18.72 -6.83 -3.23
CA SER A 53 18.30 -6.01 -4.36
C SER A 53 17.08 -6.56 -5.10
N GLU A 54 16.91 -7.88 -5.17
CA GLU A 54 15.76 -8.52 -5.84
C GLU A 54 14.51 -8.49 -4.95
N ILE A 55 14.70 -8.68 -3.63
CA ILE A 55 13.62 -8.61 -2.65
C ILE A 55 13.17 -7.15 -2.46
N GLY A 56 14.12 -6.22 -2.45
CA GLY A 56 13.95 -4.81 -2.14
C GLY A 56 13.52 -3.95 -3.32
N THR A 57 12.59 -4.42 -4.16
CA THR A 57 11.99 -3.52 -5.15
C THR A 57 11.26 -2.38 -4.42
N PRO A 58 11.18 -1.16 -4.99
CA PRO A 58 10.52 -0.02 -4.35
C PRO A 58 9.07 -0.35 -3.90
N PHE A 59 8.37 -1.14 -4.70
CA PHE A 59 7.02 -1.62 -4.42
C PHE A 59 6.96 -2.60 -3.24
N ASN A 60 7.95 -3.49 -3.11
CA ASN A 60 8.06 -4.45 -2.00
C ASN A 60 8.38 -3.72 -0.70
N ILE A 61 9.34 -2.80 -0.75
CA ILE A 61 9.76 -1.99 0.41
C ILE A 61 8.58 -1.17 0.92
N ALA A 62 7.85 -0.47 0.05
CA ALA A 62 6.69 0.32 0.46
C ALA A 62 5.62 -0.54 1.17
N LEU A 63 5.29 -1.71 0.63
CA LEU A 63 4.32 -2.62 1.28
C LEU A 63 4.81 -3.16 2.62
N LEU A 64 6.10 -3.51 2.73
CA LEU A 64 6.67 -3.98 3.99
C LEU A 64 6.66 -2.87 5.05
N ILE A 65 6.95 -1.63 4.65
CA ILE A 65 6.89 -0.46 5.52
C ILE A 65 5.45 -0.23 5.99
N ILE A 66 4.46 -0.22 5.09
CA ILE A 66 3.04 -0.06 5.45
C ILE A 66 2.60 -1.15 6.42
N GLY A 67 2.82 -2.42 6.07
CA GLY A 67 2.38 -3.56 6.89
C GLY A 67 3.07 -3.62 8.25
N GLY A 68 4.39 -3.41 8.28
CA GLY A 68 5.16 -3.37 9.52
C GLY A 68 4.75 -2.21 10.43
N SER A 69 4.48 -1.04 9.84
CA SER A 69 4.02 0.13 10.59
C SER A 69 2.61 -0.08 11.13
N LEU A 70 1.68 -0.62 10.32
CA LEU A 70 0.31 -0.92 10.73
C LEU A 70 0.25 -1.96 11.87
N SER A 71 1.01 -3.05 11.76
CA SER A 71 1.10 -4.06 12.83
C SER A 71 1.68 -3.46 14.11
N THR A 72 2.69 -2.59 14.00
CA THR A 72 3.30 -1.91 15.15
C THR A 72 2.32 -0.92 15.78
N LEU A 73 1.59 -0.16 14.97
CA LEU A 73 0.57 0.80 15.40
C LEU A 73 -0.52 0.13 16.24
N LEU A 74 -1.05 -1.01 15.76
CA LEU A 74 -2.05 -1.81 16.48
C LEU A 74 -1.50 -2.39 17.80
N SER A 75 -0.23 -2.82 17.79
CA SER A 75 0.45 -3.32 18.99
C SER A 75 0.63 -2.22 20.05
N LEU A 76 1.01 -1.02 19.62
CA LEU A 76 1.16 0.15 20.50
C LEU A 76 -0.17 0.57 21.12
N GLU A 77 -1.27 0.53 20.35
CA GLU A 77 -2.61 0.82 20.89
C GLU A 77 -3.02 -0.18 21.96
N LEU A 78 -2.80 -1.48 21.74
CA LEU A 78 -3.04 -2.50 22.77
C LEU A 78 -2.18 -2.27 24.02
N CYS A 79 -0.96 -1.72 23.86
CA CYS A 79 -0.12 -1.33 24.97
C CYS A 79 -0.70 -0.14 25.74
N ILE A 80 -1.25 0.87 25.06
CA ILE A 80 -1.95 2.00 25.71
C ILE A 80 -3.14 1.50 26.53
N ILE A 81 -3.99 0.64 25.94
CA ILE A 81 -5.17 0.10 26.62
C ILE A 81 -4.76 -0.71 27.86
N ARG A 82 -3.60 -1.39 27.82
CA ARG A 82 -3.15 -2.27 28.90
C ARG A 82 -2.28 -1.59 29.95
N PHE A 83 -1.45 -0.62 29.57
CA PHE A 83 -0.39 -0.03 30.39
C PHE A 83 -0.54 1.50 30.48
N GLU A 84 -0.92 2.00 31.66
CA GLU A 84 -1.15 3.43 31.89
C GLU A 84 0.13 4.29 31.98
N GLY A 85 1.33 3.69 31.93
CA GLY A 85 2.58 4.33 32.37
C GLY A 85 3.35 5.15 31.34
N ALA A 86 3.06 5.02 30.05
CA ALA A 86 3.87 5.63 28.98
C ALA A 86 3.05 6.25 27.84
N PHE A 87 1.82 6.70 28.14
CA PHE A 87 0.84 7.18 27.15
C PHE A 87 1.45 8.16 26.13
N ASN A 88 2.01 9.29 26.57
CA ASN A 88 2.51 10.34 25.67
C ASN A 88 3.61 9.85 24.70
N ALA A 89 4.54 9.00 25.16
CA ALA A 89 5.60 8.50 24.30
C ALA A 89 5.07 7.49 23.26
N ILE A 90 4.02 6.73 23.62
CA ILE A 90 3.38 5.81 22.70
C ILE A 90 2.59 6.60 21.64
N VAL A 91 1.86 7.65 22.02
CA VAL A 91 1.10 8.49 21.07
C VAL A 91 2.04 9.11 20.03
N VAL A 92 3.17 9.69 20.45
CA VAL A 92 4.20 10.18 19.52
C VAL A 92 4.67 9.10 18.55
N ALA A 93 4.89 7.88 19.05
CA ALA A 93 5.29 6.77 18.20
C ALA A 93 4.17 6.35 17.23
N GLN A 94 2.90 6.43 17.64
CA GLN A 94 1.75 6.18 16.76
C GLN A 94 1.67 7.20 15.64
N ASP A 95 1.83 8.49 15.91
CA ASP A 95 1.81 9.54 14.88
C ASP A 95 2.94 9.35 13.87
N VAL A 96 4.15 9.00 14.33
CA VAL A 96 5.27 8.69 13.45
C VAL A 96 4.96 7.47 12.57
N LEU A 97 4.30 6.44 13.12
CA LEU A 97 3.90 5.26 12.36
C LEU A 97 2.79 5.57 11.36
N ASP A 98 1.82 6.40 11.74
CA ASP A 98 0.74 6.84 10.83
C ASP A 98 1.31 7.63 9.65
N ALA A 99 2.18 8.61 9.93
CA ALA A 99 2.93 9.34 8.90
C ALA A 99 3.69 8.38 7.98
N THR A 100 4.33 7.37 8.56
CA THR A 100 5.08 6.35 7.81
C THR A 100 4.17 5.51 6.91
N ILE A 101 2.96 5.16 7.38
CA ILE A 101 1.93 4.48 6.58
C ILE A 101 1.49 5.37 5.42
N GLN A 102 1.17 6.65 5.68
CA GLN A 102 0.76 7.61 4.67
C GLN A 102 1.83 7.82 3.59
N ILE A 103 3.09 8.01 3.99
CA ILE A 103 4.24 8.14 3.09
C ILE A 103 4.41 6.86 2.26
N GLY A 104 4.40 5.70 2.90
CA GLY A 104 4.52 4.40 2.24
C GLY A 104 3.42 4.20 1.20
N TYR A 105 2.18 4.56 1.54
CA TYR A 105 1.03 4.49 0.65
C TYR A 105 1.19 5.41 -0.56
N ILE A 106 1.55 6.68 -0.35
CA ILE A 106 1.76 7.65 -1.45
C ILE A 106 2.87 7.18 -2.39
N PHE A 107 3.99 6.71 -1.83
CA PHE A 107 5.12 6.22 -2.62
C PHE A 107 4.74 4.99 -3.44
N TYR A 108 4.03 4.04 -2.82
CA TYR A 108 3.48 2.88 -3.49
C TYR A 108 2.54 3.26 -4.65
N SER A 109 1.61 4.17 -4.39
CA SER A 109 0.63 4.64 -5.36
C SER A 109 1.30 5.36 -6.54
N TYR A 110 2.36 6.14 -6.28
CA TYR A 110 3.18 6.76 -7.31
C TYR A 110 3.94 5.74 -8.16
N GLU A 111 4.70 4.82 -7.55
CA GLU A 111 5.49 3.82 -8.28
C GLU A 111 4.61 2.97 -9.22
N ARG A 112 3.37 2.71 -8.80
CA ARG A 112 2.35 2.07 -9.63
C ARG A 112 1.90 2.93 -10.81
N ALA A 113 1.72 4.23 -10.62
CA ALA A 113 1.17 5.15 -11.62
C ALA A 113 2.24 5.79 -12.54
N LYS A 114 3.52 5.78 -12.14
CA LYS A 114 4.61 6.54 -12.76
C LYS A 114 4.68 6.38 -14.28
N GLY A 115 4.67 5.15 -14.78
CA GLY A 115 4.77 4.90 -16.23
C GLY A 115 3.58 5.45 -17.04
N ILE A 116 2.40 5.54 -16.42
CA ILE A 116 1.22 6.13 -17.07
C ILE A 116 1.26 7.66 -16.98
N LEU A 117 1.66 8.18 -15.82
CA LEU A 117 1.81 9.62 -15.60
C LEU A 117 2.82 10.21 -16.58
N GLU A 118 3.97 9.57 -16.79
CA GLU A 118 4.97 9.97 -17.79
C GLU A 118 4.39 10.04 -19.20
N HIS A 119 3.45 9.14 -19.54
CA HIS A 119 2.83 9.12 -20.85
C HIS A 119 1.72 10.18 -21.02
N ILE A 120 0.91 10.42 -19.99
CA ILE A 120 -0.27 11.29 -20.09
C ILE A 120 0.01 12.73 -19.67
N PHE A 121 0.78 12.91 -18.61
CA PHE A 121 1.06 14.20 -17.99
C PHE A 121 2.57 14.37 -17.73
N PRO A 122 3.41 14.43 -18.78
CA PRO A 122 4.86 14.50 -18.62
C PRO A 122 5.32 15.69 -17.76
N PHE A 123 4.63 16.83 -17.85
CA PHE A 123 4.87 17.99 -16.98
C PHE A 123 4.59 17.70 -15.50
N ALA A 124 3.50 16.99 -15.20
CA ALA A 124 3.12 16.67 -13.83
C ALA A 124 4.10 15.69 -13.19
N THR A 125 4.72 14.79 -13.96
CA THR A 125 5.70 13.83 -13.42
C THR A 125 6.88 14.53 -12.76
N THR A 126 7.45 15.56 -13.37
CA THR A 126 8.60 16.29 -12.77
C THR A 126 8.20 16.98 -11.48
N TRP A 127 7.03 17.63 -11.46
CA TRP A 127 6.51 18.27 -10.25
C TRP A 127 6.23 17.24 -9.15
N LEU A 128 5.58 16.13 -9.50
CA LEU A 128 5.22 15.08 -8.58
C LEU A 128 6.45 14.39 -7.99
N HIS A 129 7.49 14.16 -8.78
CA HIS A 129 8.74 13.59 -8.29
C HIS A 129 9.41 14.50 -7.23
N ARG A 130 9.42 15.82 -7.49
CA ARG A 130 9.90 16.81 -6.49
C ARG A 130 9.02 16.82 -5.25
N PHE A 131 7.70 16.81 -5.43
CA PHE A 131 6.75 16.74 -4.32
C PHE A 131 7.00 15.49 -3.47
N LEU A 132 7.14 14.30 -4.06
CA LEU A 132 7.41 13.06 -3.35
C LEU A 132 8.75 13.04 -2.60
N SER A 133 9.72 13.82 -3.04
CA SER A 133 10.99 14.00 -2.31
C SER A 133 10.83 14.84 -1.06
N VAL A 134 9.83 15.73 -1.03
CA VAL A 134 9.53 16.66 0.08
C VAL A 134 8.40 16.13 0.98
N ALA A 135 7.51 15.29 0.45
CA ALA A 135 6.34 14.76 1.14
C ALA A 135 6.64 14.09 2.50
N PRO A 136 7.72 13.29 2.66
CA PRO A 136 8.04 12.72 3.97
C PRO A 136 8.22 13.78 5.05
N PHE A 137 8.91 14.88 4.74
CA PHE A 137 9.12 15.98 5.69
C PHE A 137 7.81 16.66 6.05
N LEU A 138 6.93 16.86 5.08
CA LEU A 138 5.61 17.51 5.31
C LEU A 138 4.68 16.63 6.15
N LEU A 139 4.68 15.32 5.89
CA LEU A 139 3.80 14.38 6.60
C LEU A 139 4.30 14.12 8.02
N TYR A 140 5.61 13.99 8.24
CA TYR A 140 6.16 13.90 9.60
C TYR A 140 5.97 15.18 10.44
N LEU A 141 5.53 16.31 9.86
CA LEU A 141 5.15 17.48 10.67
C LEU A 141 3.97 17.16 11.60
N GLU A 142 3.12 16.18 11.27
CA GLU A 142 1.96 15.82 12.10
C GLU A 142 2.37 15.27 13.48
N ALA A 143 3.55 14.65 13.60
CA ALA A 143 4.08 14.15 14.87
C ALA A 143 4.76 15.24 15.73
N ILE A 144 5.01 16.44 15.18
CA ILE A 144 5.75 17.50 15.89
C ILE A 144 4.98 18.05 17.09
N PRO A 145 3.68 18.37 17.00
CA PRO A 145 2.90 18.81 18.16
C PRO A 145 3.03 17.85 19.34
N ASP A 146 2.91 16.55 19.11
CA ASP A 146 2.97 15.52 20.14
C ASP A 146 4.37 15.36 20.75
N ILE A 147 5.43 15.53 19.94
CA ILE A 147 6.80 15.62 20.46
C ILE A 147 6.96 16.84 21.39
N ILE A 148 6.37 17.98 21.05
CA ILE A 148 6.40 19.17 21.88
C ILE A 148 5.58 18.96 23.16
N ILE A 149 4.41 18.32 23.08
CA ILE A 149 3.59 17.97 24.24
C ILE A 149 4.38 17.05 25.17
N LEU A 150 5.05 16.03 24.64
CA LEU A 150 5.90 15.12 25.40
C LEU A 150 7.04 15.86 26.11
N ALA A 151 7.65 16.86 25.47
CA ALA A 151 8.76 17.62 26.02
C ALA A 151 8.35 18.73 27.02
N SER A 152 7.23 19.40 26.77
CA SER A 152 6.79 20.60 27.50
C SER A 152 5.72 20.33 28.56
N GLY A 153 4.90 19.28 28.38
CA GLY A 153 3.75 18.98 29.23
C GLY A 153 2.52 19.87 29.02
N GLU A 154 2.53 20.81 28.06
CA GLU A 154 1.37 21.64 27.70
C GLU A 154 0.62 21.02 26.51
N SER A 155 -0.69 20.76 26.62
CA SER A 155 -1.41 19.97 25.60
C SER A 155 -2.48 20.72 24.79
N SER A 156 -3.28 21.60 25.41
CA SER A 156 -4.63 21.90 24.88
C SER A 156 -4.71 22.56 23.49
N ARG A 157 -3.68 23.29 23.04
CA ARG A 157 -3.66 23.88 21.68
C ARG A 157 -2.86 23.06 20.68
N LEU A 158 -1.95 22.22 21.16
CA LEU A 158 -1.07 21.43 20.31
C LEU A 158 -1.82 20.22 19.75
N ASP A 159 -2.72 19.63 20.54
CA ASP A 159 -3.60 18.53 20.10
C ASP A 159 -4.44 18.94 18.87
N ASP A 160 -5.07 20.13 18.91
CA ASP A 160 -5.87 20.67 17.80
C ASP A 160 -5.01 20.87 16.53
N ILE A 161 -3.76 21.34 16.70
CA ILE A 161 -2.83 21.53 15.58
C ILE A 161 -2.43 20.18 14.98
N GLY A 162 -2.15 19.17 15.82
CA GLY A 162 -1.86 17.80 15.38
C GLY A 162 -2.99 17.24 14.52
N GLN A 163 -4.23 17.31 15.00
CA GLN A 163 -5.41 16.85 14.25
C GLN A 163 -5.57 17.56 12.90
N ILE A 164 -5.35 18.88 12.85
CA ILE A 164 -5.41 19.64 11.59
C ILE A 164 -4.33 19.17 10.62
N LEU A 165 -3.10 18.92 11.11
CA LEU A 165 -2.00 18.41 10.29
C LEU A 165 -2.31 17.02 9.74
N THR A 166 -2.88 16.12 10.55
CA THR A 166 -3.33 14.79 10.11
C THR A 166 -4.40 14.87 9.02
N ILE A 167 -5.38 15.78 9.16
CA ILE A 167 -6.40 16.00 8.12
C ILE A 167 -5.77 16.49 6.82
N ILE A 168 -4.81 17.42 6.91
CA ILE A 168 -4.07 17.91 5.75
C ILE A 168 -3.28 16.78 5.09
N GLY A 169 -2.56 15.96 5.87
CA GLY A 169 -1.81 14.80 5.40
C GLY A 169 -2.69 13.79 4.67
N GLY A 170 -3.79 13.37 5.29
CA GLY A 170 -4.77 12.48 4.69
C GLY A 170 -5.41 13.05 3.43
N THR A 171 -5.71 14.36 3.41
CA THR A 171 -6.26 15.06 2.24
C THR A 171 -5.27 15.10 1.08
N ILE A 172 -3.98 15.34 1.35
CA ILE A 172 -2.89 15.26 0.37
C ILE A 172 -2.84 13.84 -0.23
N GLY A 173 -2.84 12.81 0.62
CA GLY A 173 -2.84 11.41 0.20
C GLY A 173 -3.99 11.08 -0.75
N ILE A 174 -5.23 11.41 -0.37
CA ILE A 174 -6.42 11.18 -1.20
C ILE A 174 -6.37 11.98 -2.51
N THR A 175 -5.91 13.23 -2.47
CA THR A 175 -5.82 14.08 -3.67
C THR A 175 -4.87 13.48 -4.70
N LEU A 176 -3.71 12.97 -4.25
CA LEU A 176 -2.77 12.27 -5.11
C LEU A 176 -3.36 10.98 -5.67
N ASP A 177 -4.10 10.24 -4.84
CA ASP A 177 -4.72 8.98 -5.27
C ASP A 177 -5.80 9.21 -6.34
N ILE A 178 -6.62 10.26 -6.19
CA ILE A 178 -7.57 10.71 -7.22
C ILE A 178 -6.84 11.12 -8.50
N LEU A 179 -5.74 11.87 -8.39
CA LEU A 179 -4.91 12.26 -9.55
C LEU A 179 -4.37 11.04 -10.30
N PHE A 180 -3.89 10.03 -9.58
CA PHE A 180 -3.40 8.79 -10.16
C PHE A 180 -4.52 8.01 -10.82
N LEU A 181 -5.64 7.82 -10.13
CA LEU A 181 -6.81 7.14 -10.67
C LEU A 181 -7.35 7.83 -11.93
N TYR A 182 -7.42 9.16 -11.92
CA TYR A 182 -7.78 9.96 -13.09
C TYR A 182 -6.83 9.72 -14.27
N SER A 183 -5.52 9.70 -13.99
CA SER A 183 -4.50 9.39 -15.01
C SER A 183 -4.69 7.98 -15.59
N PHE A 184 -4.99 6.98 -14.75
CA PHE A 184 -5.32 5.62 -15.19
C PHE A 184 -6.58 5.58 -16.06
N MET A 185 -7.66 6.23 -15.64
CA MET A 185 -8.92 6.27 -16.41
C MET A 185 -8.72 6.94 -17.77
N ARG A 186 -7.97 8.05 -17.81
CA ARG A 186 -7.65 8.75 -19.05
C ARG A 186 -6.81 7.89 -19.98
N PHE A 187 -5.84 7.13 -19.45
CA PHE A 187 -5.05 6.18 -20.23
C PHE A 187 -5.87 5.08 -20.87
N LEU A 188 -6.77 4.48 -20.09
CA LEU A 188 -7.68 3.46 -20.60
C LEU A 188 -8.60 4.01 -21.68
N TRP A 189 -9.08 5.24 -21.53
CA TRP A 189 -9.94 5.87 -22.55
C TRP A 189 -9.20 6.11 -23.87
N LEU A 190 -7.96 6.62 -23.82
CA LEU A 190 -7.14 6.84 -25.00
C LEU A 190 -6.74 5.53 -25.70
N THR A 191 -6.41 4.49 -24.93
CA THR A 191 -5.94 3.20 -25.47
C THR A 191 -7.05 2.27 -25.92
N ARG A 192 -8.30 2.48 -25.48
CA ARG A 192 -9.48 1.69 -25.85
C ARG A 192 -9.69 1.60 -27.37
N GLN A 193 -9.20 2.59 -28.12
CA GLN A 193 -9.34 2.61 -29.58
C GLN A 193 -8.32 1.73 -30.33
N VAL A 194 -7.26 1.25 -29.67
CA VAL A 194 -6.09 0.71 -30.39
C VAL A 194 -5.97 -0.82 -30.38
N LYS A 195 -6.51 -1.54 -29.38
CA LYS A 195 -6.67 -3.02 -29.34
C LYS A 195 -7.19 -3.45 -27.97
N THR A 196 -7.46 -4.75 -27.80
CA THR A 196 -7.88 -5.37 -26.53
C THR A 196 -7.14 -4.80 -25.32
N PRO A 197 -7.84 -4.25 -24.31
CA PRO A 197 -7.20 -3.61 -23.17
C PRO A 197 -6.31 -4.61 -22.43
N ASP A 198 -5.08 -4.19 -22.11
CA ASP A 198 -4.13 -5.01 -21.38
C ASP A 198 -4.69 -5.31 -19.96
N ASN A 199 -4.79 -6.61 -19.65
CA ASN A 199 -5.37 -7.15 -18.40
C ASN A 199 -4.72 -6.58 -17.13
N ARG A 200 -3.44 -6.20 -17.21
CA ARG A 200 -2.68 -5.60 -16.10
C ARG A 200 -3.30 -4.29 -15.66
N PHE A 201 -3.73 -3.45 -16.60
CA PHE A 201 -4.36 -2.17 -16.26
C PHE A 201 -5.73 -2.36 -15.61
N GLN A 202 -6.48 -3.39 -16.01
CA GLN A 202 -7.76 -3.71 -15.37
C GLN A 202 -7.57 -4.16 -13.92
N ILE A 203 -6.57 -5.01 -13.67
CA ILE A 203 -6.18 -5.41 -12.31
C ILE A 203 -5.85 -4.16 -11.49
N ILE A 204 -4.91 -3.33 -11.97
CA ILE A 204 -4.48 -2.13 -11.24
C ILE A 204 -5.66 -1.18 -10.96
N SER A 205 -6.53 -0.95 -11.94
CA SER A 205 -7.68 -0.06 -11.78
C SER A 205 -8.68 -0.58 -10.76
N ARG A 206 -9.03 -1.88 -10.79
CA ARG A 206 -10.02 -2.47 -9.86
C ARG A 206 -9.52 -2.44 -8.42
N TYR A 207 -8.31 -2.93 -8.18
CA TYR A 207 -7.73 -2.93 -6.83
C TYR A 207 -7.41 -1.50 -6.38
N GLY A 208 -6.96 -0.63 -7.28
CA GLY A 208 -6.73 0.79 -7.01
C GLY A 208 -7.97 1.48 -6.49
N ILE A 209 -9.09 1.41 -7.21
CA ILE A 209 -10.38 1.99 -6.78
C ILE A 209 -10.78 1.46 -5.40
N SER A 210 -10.69 0.14 -5.20
CA SER A 210 -11.01 -0.49 -3.92
C SER A 210 -10.16 0.08 -2.78
N SER A 211 -8.84 0.19 -2.96
CA SER A 211 -7.96 0.79 -1.95
C SER A 211 -8.26 2.26 -1.68
N SER A 212 -8.53 3.05 -2.72
CA SER A 212 -8.86 4.48 -2.58
C SER A 212 -10.16 4.68 -1.80
N VAL A 213 -11.16 3.82 -2.00
CA VAL A 213 -12.43 3.87 -1.24
C VAL A 213 -12.17 3.66 0.26
N PHE A 214 -11.33 2.68 0.63
CA PHE A 214 -10.98 2.48 2.04
C PHE A 214 -10.19 3.64 2.63
N MET A 215 -9.29 4.28 1.87
CA MET A 215 -8.56 5.46 2.35
C MET A 215 -9.49 6.68 2.55
N VAL A 216 -10.43 6.91 1.63
CA VAL A 216 -11.44 7.96 1.79
C VAL A 216 -12.34 7.68 3.00
N LEU A 217 -12.75 6.42 3.18
CA LEU A 217 -13.53 6.01 4.34
C LEU A 217 -12.74 6.21 5.64
N ALA A 218 -11.44 5.89 5.67
CA ALA A 218 -10.58 6.12 6.83
C ALA A 218 -10.57 7.61 7.22
N LEU A 219 -10.34 8.52 6.27
CA LEU A 219 -10.36 9.96 6.55
C LEU A 219 -11.75 10.44 7.00
N ALA A 220 -12.82 9.91 6.40
CA ALA A 220 -14.19 10.23 6.82
C ALA A 220 -14.46 9.77 8.26
N MET A 221 -14.05 8.55 8.63
CA MET A 221 -14.16 8.03 9.99
C MET A 221 -13.34 8.88 10.97
N PHE A 222 -12.12 9.28 10.60
CA PHE A 222 -11.30 10.20 11.39
C PHE A 222 -12.03 11.52 11.64
N ALA A 223 -12.55 12.16 10.59
CA ALA A 223 -13.21 13.45 10.71
C ALA A 223 -14.50 13.38 11.54
N VAL A 224 -15.33 12.36 11.32
CA VAL A 224 -16.64 12.20 11.99
C VAL A 224 -16.48 11.85 13.47
N PHE A 225 -15.52 10.99 13.81
CA PHE A 225 -15.30 10.50 15.17
C PHE A 225 -14.15 11.20 15.89
N SER A 226 -13.65 12.32 15.37
CA SER A 226 -12.51 13.08 15.92
C SER A 226 -12.62 13.42 17.41
N SER A 227 -13.83 13.51 17.96
CA SER A 227 -14.07 13.77 19.38
C SER A 227 -13.74 12.59 20.32
N ASP A 228 -13.66 11.37 19.80
CA ASP A 228 -13.44 10.16 20.61
C ASP A 228 -12.35 9.28 19.97
N HIS A 229 -11.20 9.24 20.64
CA HIS A 229 -10.01 8.52 20.19
C HIS A 229 -10.28 7.06 19.84
N SER A 230 -10.93 6.34 20.75
CA SER A 230 -11.25 4.92 20.60
C SER A 230 -12.08 4.65 19.34
N HIS A 231 -13.08 5.49 19.08
CA HIS A 231 -13.97 5.31 17.93
C HIS A 231 -13.30 5.60 16.60
N TRP A 232 -12.58 6.72 16.48
CA TRP A 232 -11.93 7.04 15.21
C TRP A 232 -10.76 6.10 14.94
N PHE A 233 -9.96 5.76 15.95
CA PHE A 233 -8.79 4.91 15.78
C PHE A 233 -9.19 3.51 15.31
N LEU A 234 -10.21 2.91 15.93
CA LEU A 234 -10.76 1.63 15.50
C LEU A 234 -11.29 1.69 14.06
N GLY A 235 -12.05 2.74 13.71
CA GLY A 235 -12.59 2.92 12.37
C GLY A 235 -11.51 3.06 11.28
N VAL A 236 -10.50 3.89 11.56
CA VAL A 236 -9.35 4.12 10.65
C VAL A 236 -8.53 2.86 10.47
N THR A 237 -8.19 2.16 11.55
CA THR A 237 -7.35 0.94 11.48
C THR A 237 -8.05 -0.21 10.78
N ILE A 238 -9.38 -0.36 10.91
CA ILE A 238 -10.15 -1.31 10.10
C ILE A 238 -10.00 -0.98 8.61
N CYS A 239 -10.18 0.28 8.24
CA CYS A 239 -10.04 0.72 6.85
C CYS A 239 -8.63 0.50 6.31
N PHE A 240 -7.59 0.79 7.11
CA PHE A 240 -6.20 0.55 6.71
C PHE A 240 -5.84 -0.93 6.57
N ASN A 241 -6.36 -1.82 7.42
CA ASN A 241 -6.20 -3.27 7.24
C ASN A 241 -6.79 -3.72 5.90
N PHE A 242 -8.05 -3.34 5.60
CA PHE A 242 -8.66 -3.68 4.32
C PHE A 242 -7.93 -3.07 3.11
N ALA A 243 -7.47 -1.82 3.23
CA ALA A 243 -6.66 -1.18 2.20
C ALA A 243 -5.37 -1.98 1.96
N PHE A 244 -4.64 -2.34 3.02
CA PHE A 244 -3.41 -3.10 2.94
C PHE A 244 -3.62 -4.49 2.31
N LEU A 245 -4.67 -5.21 2.72
CA LEU A 245 -5.08 -6.48 2.09
C LEU A 245 -5.31 -6.31 0.59
N VAL A 246 -6.04 -5.28 0.17
CA VAL A 246 -6.30 -4.98 -1.25
C VAL A 246 -4.99 -4.74 -2.02
N LEU A 247 -4.02 -4.04 -1.41
CA LEU A 247 -2.70 -3.82 -2.02
C LEU A 247 -1.90 -5.12 -2.19
N ILE A 248 -1.96 -6.02 -1.20
CA ILE A 248 -1.37 -7.36 -1.29
C ILE A 248 -2.04 -8.16 -2.42
N LEU A 249 -3.37 -8.20 -2.47
CA LEU A 249 -4.10 -8.91 -3.51
C LEU A 249 -3.81 -8.37 -4.92
N MET A 250 -3.62 -7.05 -5.04
CA MET A 250 -3.17 -6.43 -6.30
C MET A 250 -1.80 -6.95 -6.71
N LYS A 251 -0.84 -6.99 -5.78
CA LYS A 251 0.51 -7.53 -6.03
C LYS A 251 0.46 -8.97 -6.52
N VAL A 252 -0.29 -9.82 -5.82
CA VAL A 252 -0.45 -11.24 -6.15
C VAL A 252 -1.03 -11.38 -7.56
N SER A 253 -2.10 -10.64 -7.87
CA SER A 253 -2.75 -10.66 -9.18
C SER A 253 -1.82 -10.19 -10.31
N LEU A 254 -1.04 -9.14 -10.07
CA LEU A 254 -0.04 -8.63 -11.02
C LEU A 254 1.07 -9.66 -11.30
N HIS A 255 1.52 -10.37 -10.27
CA HIS A 255 2.52 -11.41 -10.42
C HIS A 255 2.00 -12.57 -11.27
N TYR A 256 0.78 -13.07 -10.98
CA TYR A 256 0.20 -14.17 -11.76
C TYR A 256 -0.06 -13.78 -13.23
N ASP A 257 -0.50 -12.55 -13.49
CA ASP A 257 -0.64 -12.05 -14.86
C ASP A 257 0.71 -12.01 -15.60
N LYS A 258 1.78 -11.54 -14.94
CA LYS A 258 3.16 -11.56 -15.47
C LYS A 258 3.60 -12.99 -15.80
N MET A 259 3.39 -13.94 -14.89
CA MET A 259 3.74 -15.35 -15.09
C MET A 259 2.99 -15.97 -16.28
N ARG A 260 1.68 -15.68 -16.40
CA ARG A 260 0.85 -16.16 -17.51
C ARG A 260 1.37 -15.64 -18.87
N ARG A 261 1.76 -14.37 -18.94
CA ARG A 261 2.34 -13.79 -20.17
C ARG A 261 3.64 -14.45 -20.57
N MET A 262 4.56 -14.63 -19.63
CA MET A 262 5.84 -15.29 -19.91
C MET A 262 5.63 -16.70 -20.45
N LYS A 263 4.71 -17.46 -19.85
CA LYS A 263 4.35 -18.80 -20.35
C LYS A 263 3.80 -18.76 -21.77
N ASN A 264 2.87 -17.85 -22.07
CA ASN A 264 2.30 -17.71 -23.41
C ASN A 264 3.36 -17.32 -24.45
N THR A 265 4.27 -16.39 -24.12
CA THR A 265 5.37 -15.99 -25.00
C THR A 265 6.31 -17.16 -25.30
N THR A 266 6.67 -17.97 -24.29
CA THR A 266 7.51 -19.16 -24.49
C THR A 266 6.81 -20.19 -25.38
N ILE A 267 5.51 -20.43 -25.20
CA ILE A 267 4.74 -21.35 -26.04
C ILE A 267 4.69 -20.85 -27.49
N SER A 268 4.40 -19.56 -27.71
CA SER A 268 4.39 -18.97 -29.06
C SER A 268 5.76 -19.03 -29.73
N ALA A 269 6.84 -18.82 -28.98
CA ALA A 269 8.21 -18.94 -29.50
C ALA A 269 8.54 -20.39 -29.91
N LEU A 270 8.14 -21.38 -29.09
CA LEU A 270 8.32 -22.81 -29.40
C LEU A 270 7.49 -23.24 -30.62
N GLN A 271 6.25 -22.76 -30.73
CA GLN A 271 5.40 -23.02 -31.90
C GLN A 271 6.02 -22.47 -33.19
N HIS A 272 6.54 -21.23 -33.16
CA HIS A 272 7.24 -20.66 -34.31
C HIS A 272 8.51 -21.42 -34.69
N GLN A 273 9.26 -21.96 -33.73
CA GLN A 273 10.41 -22.81 -34.02
C GLN A 273 10.00 -24.16 -34.63
N GLY A 274 8.90 -24.77 -34.15
CA GLY A 274 8.35 -26.00 -34.72
C GLY A 274 7.90 -25.85 -36.17
N THR A 275 7.18 -24.77 -36.50
CA THR A 275 6.73 -24.50 -37.88
C THR A 275 7.91 -24.30 -38.83
N LYS A 276 8.95 -23.56 -38.42
CA LYS A 276 10.16 -23.35 -39.23
C LYS A 276 10.91 -24.66 -39.54
N ARG A 277 10.96 -25.60 -38.60
CA ARG A 277 11.57 -26.92 -38.85
C ARG A 277 10.76 -27.75 -39.84
N SER A 278 9.43 -27.74 -39.74
CA SER A 278 8.55 -28.45 -40.67
C SER A 278 8.68 -27.96 -42.12
N THR A 279 8.74 -26.64 -42.33
CA THR A 279 8.93 -26.07 -43.67
C THR A 279 10.29 -26.44 -44.26
N HIS A 280 11.35 -26.47 -43.45
CA HIS A 280 12.69 -26.83 -43.93
C HIS A 280 12.80 -28.33 -44.30
N SER A 281 12.12 -29.23 -43.59
CA SER A 281 12.08 -30.65 -43.94
C SER A 281 11.33 -30.91 -45.25
N THR A 282 10.36 -30.06 -45.60
CA THR A 282 9.58 -30.20 -46.84
C THR A 282 10.37 -29.71 -48.06
N GLU A 283 11.30 -28.76 -47.89
CA GLU A 283 12.11 -28.21 -48.98
C GLU A 283 13.24 -29.16 -49.43
N ILE A 284 13.74 -30.02 -48.54
CA ILE A 284 14.75 -31.04 -48.86
C ILE A 284 14.18 -32.16 -49.76
N TYR A 285 12.85 -32.34 -49.79
CA TYR A 285 12.16 -33.34 -50.61
C TYR A 285 11.52 -32.78 -51.88
N ARG A 286 12.00 -31.66 -52.41
CA ARG A 286 11.60 -31.21 -53.76
C ARG A 286 12.51 -31.89 -54.80
N PRO A 287 12.05 -32.95 -55.50
CA PRO A 287 12.86 -33.55 -56.57
C PRO A 287 13.10 -32.50 -57.64
N THR A 288 14.37 -32.21 -57.90
CA THR A 288 14.80 -31.35 -59.01
C THR A 288 14.44 -32.07 -60.30
N ILE A 289 13.31 -31.71 -60.90
CA ILE A 289 12.96 -32.18 -62.26
C ILE A 289 13.87 -31.40 -63.21
N VAL A 290 15.00 -32.01 -63.57
CA VAL A 290 15.88 -31.53 -64.64
C VAL A 290 15.13 -31.73 -65.95
N LYS A 291 14.85 -30.63 -66.66
CA LYS A 291 14.37 -30.64 -68.04
C LYS A 291 15.55 -30.71 -69.00
#